data_AF-A0AA38PJL4-F1
#
_entry.id   AF-A0AA38PJL4-F1
#
_cell.length_a   1.000
_cell.length_b   1.000
_cell.length_c   1.000
_cell.angle_alpha   90.00
_cell.angle_beta   90.00
_cell.angle_gamma   90.00
#
_symmetry.space_group_name_H-M   'P 1'
#
loop_
_entity.id
_entity.type
_entity.pdbx_description
1 polymer ?
#
loop_
_entity_poly.entity_id
_entity_poly.type
_entity_poly.pdbx_seq_one_letter_code
_entity_poly.pdbx_strand_id
1 'polypeptide(L)'
;MFLRYLLAIIALARSTTAVSTGDSIKIPRQASIPSGWAFVSCFIDNTSAGRLLTVNSGLPTETMTVEGCVEYCISNNWAYAGVEYGGECYCDEVLHEDGSQETSSGDCSMPCTGDAFETCGGPNRMDVYWNGDLNVPSSPSPLYKSYWTYSGCFVDDTSDRTLSVQVEPPSNSVSPPTCADTCAFYEYNTMGTEFGDECWCGNNTGSAAQVADSECAMTCNADRDFFCGDANRLSVYVNNVPQETYSSDCLDLNVPSWLNISDFTLYATPKEPPTSSGGYEGSALHIIDILVDGDTTFSLISACQDCNVTWTGLSFSGTGAGYLIPSVSNLEGAPPMLSLNLVAGISVLFQTRSTIPNDLPDYPNFCTVANPYPEGSGYSPTDGPVLTGDYHADAWAICPNISAVPVNRLDLVSQPQPDHPNYNVEECVPVDVWVHRTA
;
A
#
# COMPACT_ATOMS: atom_id res chain seq x y z
N MET A 1 -112.21 12.85 -2.91
CA MET A 1 -111.21 11.76 -2.88
C MET A 1 -110.46 11.81 -4.21
N PHE A 2 -109.13 11.90 -4.16
CA PHE A 2 -108.17 11.90 -5.27
C PHE A 2 -108.07 13.14 -6.19
N LEU A 3 -107.02 13.95 -5.97
CA LEU A 3 -106.43 14.78 -7.01
C LEU A 3 -104.93 15.05 -6.79
N ARG A 4 -104.11 14.40 -7.65
CA ARG A 4 -102.90 14.85 -8.40
C ARG A 4 -101.71 15.43 -7.60
N TYR A 5 -100.45 15.04 -7.90
CA TYR A 5 -99.69 15.56 -9.04
C TYR A 5 -98.58 14.64 -9.58
N LEU A 6 -98.44 14.67 -10.92
CA LEU A 6 -97.34 14.20 -11.77
C LEU A 6 -96.02 14.92 -11.44
N LEU A 7 -94.88 14.27 -11.73
CA LEU A 7 -93.81 14.82 -12.58
C LEU A 7 -92.83 13.70 -12.99
N ALA A 8 -92.79 13.40 -14.29
CA ALA A 8 -91.70 12.68 -14.93
C ALA A 8 -90.71 13.74 -15.47
N ILE A 9 -89.42 13.61 -15.14
CA ILE A 9 -88.35 14.41 -15.75
C ILE A 9 -87.27 13.44 -16.25
N ILE A 10 -87.01 13.56 -17.55
CA ILE A 10 -85.93 12.94 -18.32
C ILE A 10 -84.61 13.60 -17.93
N ALA A 11 -83.55 12.82 -17.68
CA ALA A 11 -82.18 13.35 -17.64
C ALA A 11 -81.23 12.37 -18.34
N LEU A 12 -80.51 12.93 -19.32
CA LEU A 12 -79.59 12.26 -20.24
C LEU A 12 -78.35 11.71 -19.51
N ALA A 13 -77.90 10.53 -19.93
CA ALA A 13 -76.58 10.01 -19.59
C ALA A 13 -75.49 10.92 -20.19
N ARG A 14 -74.64 11.50 -19.35
CA ARG A 14 -73.38 12.13 -19.78
C ARG A 14 -72.27 11.08 -19.72
N SER A 15 -71.63 10.82 -20.86
CA SER A 15 -70.34 10.14 -20.93
C SER A 15 -69.29 10.97 -20.20
N THR A 16 -68.70 10.41 -19.15
CA THR A 16 -67.48 10.94 -18.53
C THR A 16 -66.29 10.36 -19.29
N THR A 17 -65.65 11.18 -20.12
CA THR A 17 -64.32 10.87 -20.65
C THR A 17 -63.33 10.83 -19.49
N ALA A 18 -62.65 9.69 -19.32
CA ALA A 18 -61.52 9.59 -18.41
C ALA A 18 -60.42 10.53 -18.89
N VAL A 19 -60.00 11.43 -18.01
CA VAL A 19 -58.82 12.27 -18.20
C VAL A 19 -57.60 11.36 -18.07
N SER A 20 -56.82 11.25 -19.14
CA SER A 20 -55.46 10.67 -19.10
C SER A 20 -54.65 11.48 -18.09
N THR A 21 -54.28 10.84 -16.99
CA THR A 21 -53.25 11.36 -16.08
C THR A 21 -51.93 11.37 -16.84
N GLY A 22 -51.34 12.56 -16.92
CA GLY A 22 -50.18 12.86 -17.72
C GLY A 22 -48.95 12.03 -17.37
N ASP A 23 -48.12 11.88 -18.40
CA ASP A 23 -46.74 11.45 -18.33
C ASP A 23 -46.01 12.31 -17.28
N SER A 24 -45.58 11.69 -16.18
CA SER A 24 -44.80 12.36 -15.14
C SER A 24 -43.49 12.81 -15.76
N ILE A 25 -43.23 14.12 -15.81
CA ILE A 25 -41.90 14.63 -16.14
C ILE A 25 -40.93 14.05 -15.11
N LYS A 26 -40.17 13.03 -15.50
CA LYS A 26 -39.09 12.47 -14.68
C LYS A 26 -37.94 13.46 -14.74
N ILE A 27 -37.83 14.29 -13.70
CA ILE A 27 -36.69 15.18 -13.55
C ILE A 27 -35.49 14.31 -13.17
N PRO A 28 -34.37 14.37 -13.90
CA PRO A 28 -33.15 13.66 -13.53
C PRO A 28 -32.73 14.10 -12.12
N ARG A 29 -32.43 13.12 -11.26
CA ARG A 29 -31.75 13.36 -9.99
C ARG A 29 -30.27 13.49 -10.29
N GLN A 30 -29.64 14.53 -9.75
CA GLN A 30 -28.18 14.63 -9.79
C GLN A 30 -27.61 13.66 -8.74
N ALA A 31 -26.72 12.78 -9.15
CA ALA A 31 -26.03 11.86 -8.26
C ALA A 31 -25.31 12.61 -7.13
N SER A 32 -25.36 12.06 -5.93
CA SER A 32 -24.70 12.55 -4.73
C SER A 32 -23.26 12.04 -4.67
N ILE A 33 -22.39 12.63 -5.49
CA ILE A 33 -20.99 12.23 -5.55
C ILE A 33 -20.26 12.53 -4.22
N PRO A 34 -19.52 11.56 -3.64
CA PRO A 34 -18.71 11.76 -2.44
C PRO A 34 -17.74 12.95 -2.56
N SER A 35 -17.48 13.61 -1.43
CA SER A 35 -16.60 14.79 -1.37
C SER A 35 -15.20 14.47 -1.94
N GLY A 36 -14.72 15.31 -2.86
CA GLY A 36 -13.46 15.11 -3.58
C GLY A 36 -13.65 14.53 -4.98
N TRP A 37 -14.74 13.81 -5.25
CA TRP A 37 -15.03 13.26 -6.58
C TRP A 37 -15.95 14.15 -7.40
N ALA A 38 -15.76 14.10 -8.72
CA ALA A 38 -16.57 14.81 -9.69
C ALA A 38 -16.82 13.96 -10.93
N PHE A 39 -17.94 14.20 -11.59
CA PHE A 39 -18.18 13.70 -12.93
C PHE A 39 -17.17 14.32 -13.91
N VAL A 40 -16.51 13.47 -14.70
CA VAL A 40 -15.52 13.87 -15.70
C VAL A 40 -16.21 14.11 -17.04
N SER A 41 -16.64 13.03 -17.70
CA SER A 41 -17.34 13.09 -18.98
C SER A 41 -17.98 11.73 -19.30
N CYS A 42 -18.75 11.70 -20.37
CA CYS A 42 -19.26 10.48 -20.98
C CYS A 42 -18.27 10.05 -22.06
N PHE A 43 -17.72 8.84 -21.92
CA PHE A 43 -16.71 8.31 -22.84
C PHE A 43 -17.25 7.14 -23.64
N ILE A 44 -16.65 6.90 -24.81
CA ILE A 44 -16.83 5.66 -25.55
C ILE A 44 -16.04 4.55 -24.83
N ASP A 45 -16.69 3.43 -24.49
CA ASP A 45 -16.03 2.25 -23.94
C ASP A 45 -16.08 1.09 -24.96
N ASN A 46 -14.96 0.77 -25.59
CA ASN A 46 -14.92 -0.20 -26.69
C ASN A 46 -14.34 -1.55 -26.25
N THR A 47 -15.20 -2.40 -25.70
CA THR A 47 -14.85 -3.77 -25.27
C THR A 47 -14.10 -4.64 -26.29
N SER A 48 -14.09 -4.30 -27.59
CA SER A 48 -13.36 -5.02 -28.65
C SER A 48 -11.97 -4.45 -29.00
N ALA A 49 -11.67 -3.22 -28.59
CA ALA A 49 -10.35 -2.59 -28.72
C ALA A 49 -9.59 -2.53 -27.38
N GLY A 50 -10.32 -2.62 -26.27
CA GLY A 50 -9.83 -2.45 -24.91
C GLY A 50 -10.89 -1.70 -24.09
N ARG A 51 -11.08 -2.06 -22.82
CA ARG A 51 -12.00 -1.30 -21.96
C ARG A 51 -11.33 -0.02 -21.46
N LEU A 52 -12.13 1.03 -21.31
CA LEU A 52 -11.68 2.32 -20.76
C LEU A 52 -11.28 2.20 -19.28
N LEU A 53 -12.07 1.46 -18.50
CA LEU A 53 -11.76 1.05 -17.14
C LEU A 53 -11.89 -0.48 -17.08
N THR A 54 -10.86 -1.15 -16.58
CA THR A 54 -10.69 -2.60 -16.76
C THR A 54 -11.15 -3.42 -15.56
N VAL A 55 -11.19 -2.82 -14.36
CA VAL A 55 -11.48 -3.55 -13.13
C VAL A 55 -12.97 -3.52 -12.81
N ASN A 56 -13.65 -4.64 -13.04
CA ASN A 56 -15.04 -4.78 -12.66
C ASN A 56 -15.19 -4.90 -11.13
N SER A 57 -15.99 -4.03 -10.52
CA SER A 57 -16.23 -4.00 -9.08
C SER A 57 -16.93 -5.24 -8.50
N GLY A 58 -17.58 -6.05 -9.34
CA GLY A 58 -18.40 -7.19 -8.91
C GLY A 58 -19.67 -6.80 -8.13
N LEU A 59 -20.01 -5.51 -8.07
CA LEU A 59 -21.21 -5.03 -7.39
C LEU A 59 -22.50 -5.58 -8.04
N PRO A 60 -23.59 -5.78 -7.26
CA PRO A 60 -24.82 -6.34 -7.79
C PRO A 60 -25.47 -5.46 -8.86
N THR A 61 -25.61 -6.00 -10.07
CA THR A 61 -26.18 -5.31 -11.23
C THR A 61 -27.58 -4.76 -11.00
N GLU A 62 -28.40 -5.37 -10.14
CA GLU A 62 -29.80 -4.98 -9.91
C GLU A 62 -29.96 -3.74 -9.01
N THR A 63 -28.90 -3.36 -8.30
CA THR A 63 -28.93 -2.26 -7.31
C THR A 63 -27.88 -1.21 -7.60
N MET A 64 -27.45 -1.09 -8.86
CA MET A 64 -26.38 -0.16 -9.22
C MET A 64 -26.86 1.29 -9.13
N THR A 65 -26.07 2.14 -8.48
CA THR A 65 -26.22 3.60 -8.53
C THR A 65 -24.85 4.22 -8.80
N VAL A 66 -24.83 5.51 -9.15
CA VAL A 66 -23.57 6.22 -9.31
C VAL A 66 -22.80 6.26 -7.99
N GLU A 67 -23.47 6.55 -6.88
CA GLU A 67 -22.85 6.61 -5.55
C GLU A 67 -22.28 5.27 -5.14
N GLY A 68 -23.03 4.19 -5.33
CA GLY A 68 -22.56 2.85 -4.96
C GLY A 68 -21.28 2.46 -5.70
N CYS A 69 -21.16 2.81 -6.98
CA CYS A 69 -19.96 2.57 -7.75
C CYS A 69 -18.79 3.45 -7.26
N VAL A 70 -19.02 4.77 -7.13
CA VAL A 70 -17.98 5.70 -6.70
C VAL A 70 -17.49 5.39 -5.28
N GLU A 71 -18.40 5.09 -4.34
CA GLU A 71 -18.05 4.70 -2.96
C GLU A 71 -17.25 3.40 -2.92
N TYR A 72 -17.57 2.43 -3.78
CA TYR A 72 -16.79 1.21 -3.90
C TYR A 72 -15.38 1.50 -4.41
N CYS A 73 -15.24 2.27 -5.50
CA CYS A 73 -13.93 2.61 -6.05
C CYS A 73 -13.09 3.42 -5.04
N ILE A 74 -13.70 4.35 -4.31
CA ILE A 74 -13.06 5.06 -3.18
C ILE A 74 -12.58 4.10 -2.10
N SER A 75 -13.44 3.20 -1.66
CA SER A 75 -13.14 2.28 -0.55
C SER A 75 -12.04 1.27 -0.91
N ASN A 76 -11.79 1.07 -2.20
CA ASN A 76 -10.74 0.20 -2.74
C ASN A 76 -9.60 1.02 -3.38
N ASN A 77 -9.52 2.31 -3.08
CA ASN A 77 -8.42 3.20 -3.47
C ASN A 77 -8.13 3.29 -4.97
N TRP A 78 -9.18 3.29 -5.80
CA TRP A 78 -9.09 3.51 -7.25
C TRP A 78 -9.27 4.98 -7.61
N ALA A 79 -8.55 5.47 -8.62
CA ALA A 79 -8.68 6.85 -9.11
C ALA A 79 -9.98 7.13 -9.86
N TYR A 80 -10.39 6.20 -10.71
CA TYR A 80 -11.54 6.34 -11.58
C TYR A 80 -12.63 5.37 -11.17
N ALA A 81 -13.85 5.83 -11.33
CA ALA A 81 -15.06 5.04 -11.23
C ALA A 81 -15.85 5.26 -12.50
N GLY A 82 -16.36 4.20 -13.10
CA GLY A 82 -17.11 4.25 -14.33
C GLY A 82 -18.35 3.39 -14.22
N VAL A 83 -19.50 3.97 -14.56
CA VAL A 83 -20.75 3.23 -14.64
C VAL A 83 -21.14 3.05 -16.11
N GLU A 84 -21.51 1.83 -16.47
CA GLU A 84 -21.86 1.46 -17.83
C GLU A 84 -23.14 0.62 -17.87
N TYR A 85 -23.87 0.72 -18.97
CA TYR A 85 -25.01 -0.15 -19.29
C TYR A 85 -26.10 -0.24 -18.20
N GLY A 86 -26.24 0.80 -17.39
CA GLY A 86 -27.23 0.90 -16.32
C GLY A 86 -26.90 0.11 -15.05
N GLY A 87 -26.05 -0.91 -15.13
CA GLY A 87 -25.86 -1.89 -14.05
C GLY A 87 -24.43 -2.40 -13.86
N GLU A 88 -23.47 -1.87 -14.61
CA GLU A 88 -22.06 -2.24 -14.48
C GLU A 88 -21.28 -1.12 -13.78
N CYS A 89 -20.32 -1.50 -12.95
CA CYS A 89 -19.41 -0.58 -12.29
C CYS A 89 -17.98 -1.09 -12.46
N TYR A 90 -17.14 -0.21 -12.99
CA TYR A 90 -15.73 -0.42 -13.19
C TYR A 90 -14.95 0.62 -12.41
N CYS A 91 -13.78 0.22 -11.94
CA CYS A 91 -12.80 1.11 -11.37
C CYS A 91 -11.51 0.99 -12.19
N ASP A 92 -10.67 2.01 -12.14
CA ASP A 92 -9.31 1.91 -12.62
C ASP A 92 -8.45 3.01 -12.04
N GLU A 93 -7.13 2.89 -12.16
CA GLU A 93 -6.20 3.94 -11.76
C GLU A 93 -5.93 4.93 -12.90
N VAL A 94 -6.05 4.46 -14.14
CA VAL A 94 -5.88 5.29 -15.34
C VAL A 94 -7.11 5.16 -16.24
N LEU A 95 -7.31 6.15 -17.10
CA LEU A 95 -8.19 5.96 -18.26
C LEU A 95 -7.39 5.24 -19.33
N HIS A 96 -7.65 3.94 -19.49
CA HIS A 96 -6.98 3.08 -20.45
C HIS A 96 -7.45 3.33 -21.88
N GLU A 97 -6.61 2.93 -22.83
CA GLU A 97 -6.65 3.23 -24.25
C GLU A 97 -6.21 4.65 -24.64
N ASP A 98 -5.80 4.76 -25.90
CA ASP A 98 -5.74 5.99 -26.71
C ASP A 98 -7.15 6.66 -26.89
N GLY A 99 -8.09 6.36 -25.97
CA GLY A 99 -9.55 6.26 -26.13
C GLY A 99 -10.36 7.05 -25.09
N SER A 100 -9.80 8.10 -24.49
CA SER A 100 -10.57 9.15 -23.80
C SER A 100 -11.39 10.03 -24.78
N GLN A 101 -12.03 9.41 -25.77
CA GLN A 101 -12.93 10.10 -26.68
C GLN A 101 -14.25 10.38 -25.97
N GLU A 102 -14.32 11.59 -25.44
CA GLU A 102 -15.57 12.16 -24.96
C GLU A 102 -16.63 12.12 -26.08
N THR A 103 -17.84 11.73 -25.70
CA THR A 103 -19.01 11.87 -26.53
C THR A 103 -20.01 12.81 -25.86
N SER A 104 -21.14 13.04 -26.53
CA SER A 104 -22.26 13.75 -25.94
C SER A 104 -22.72 13.05 -24.66
N SER A 105 -22.91 13.81 -23.58
CA SER A 105 -23.50 13.29 -22.33
C SER A 105 -24.87 12.64 -22.54
N GLY A 106 -25.58 12.99 -23.63
CA GLY A 106 -26.83 12.34 -24.02
C GLY A 106 -26.68 10.89 -24.51
N ASP A 107 -25.47 10.43 -24.83
CA ASP A 107 -25.20 9.03 -25.14
C ASP A 107 -25.11 8.17 -23.87
N CYS A 108 -24.75 8.78 -22.74
CA CYS A 108 -24.75 8.18 -21.41
C CYS A 108 -26.08 8.48 -20.70
N SER A 109 -27.19 8.01 -21.29
CA SER A 109 -28.54 8.31 -20.79
C SER A 109 -29.28 7.08 -20.24
N MET A 110 -28.60 5.96 -20.05
CA MET A 110 -29.23 4.73 -19.57
C MET A 110 -29.49 4.87 -18.07
N PRO A 111 -30.74 4.65 -17.59
CA PRO A 111 -31.02 4.75 -16.17
C PRO A 111 -30.24 3.72 -15.37
N CYS A 112 -29.78 4.11 -14.18
CA CYS A 112 -29.22 3.14 -13.25
C CYS A 112 -30.30 2.13 -12.81
N THR A 113 -29.91 0.87 -12.64
CA THR A 113 -30.81 -0.21 -12.22
C THR A 113 -31.30 -0.04 -10.78
N GLY A 114 -30.45 0.50 -9.90
CA GLY A 114 -30.75 0.81 -8.49
C GLY A 114 -31.44 2.16 -8.28
N ASP A 115 -31.23 3.13 -9.18
CA ASP A 115 -31.97 4.40 -9.18
C ASP A 115 -32.30 4.87 -10.61
N ALA A 116 -33.54 4.67 -11.04
CA ALA A 116 -34.00 5.05 -12.38
C ALA A 116 -34.12 6.57 -12.62
N PHE A 117 -33.77 7.41 -11.63
CA PHE A 117 -33.68 8.86 -11.76
C PHE A 117 -32.25 9.34 -12.03
N GLU A 118 -31.26 8.46 -11.97
CA GLU A 118 -29.86 8.72 -12.29
C GLU A 118 -29.47 8.04 -13.61
N THR A 119 -28.38 8.50 -14.21
CA THR A 119 -27.81 7.92 -15.44
C THR A 119 -26.54 7.16 -15.12
N CYS A 120 -26.44 5.94 -15.65
CA CYS A 120 -25.30 5.03 -15.48
C CYS A 120 -24.77 4.59 -16.85
N GLY A 121 -24.27 5.55 -17.63
CA GLY A 121 -23.69 5.29 -18.93
C GLY A 121 -24.71 4.87 -20.00
N GLY A 122 -24.32 3.95 -20.86
CA GLY A 122 -25.11 3.39 -21.96
C GLY A 122 -24.35 2.26 -22.66
N PRO A 123 -24.87 1.71 -23.77
CA PRO A 123 -24.18 0.64 -24.50
C PRO A 123 -22.86 1.12 -25.09
N ASN A 124 -21.72 0.57 -24.64
CA ASN A 124 -20.37 1.04 -25.02
C ASN A 124 -20.16 2.51 -24.66
N ARG A 125 -20.76 2.97 -23.56
CA ARG A 125 -20.77 4.36 -23.11
C ARG A 125 -20.63 4.40 -21.60
N MET A 126 -19.53 4.95 -21.11
CA MET A 126 -19.22 4.98 -19.69
C MET A 126 -19.26 6.41 -19.16
N ASP A 127 -20.08 6.65 -18.13
CA ASP A 127 -19.98 7.87 -17.34
C ASP A 127 -18.82 7.69 -16.36
N VAL A 128 -17.79 8.53 -16.49
CA VAL A 128 -16.57 8.45 -15.66
C VAL A 128 -16.58 9.53 -14.59
N TYR A 129 -16.15 9.14 -13.40
CA TYR A 129 -15.98 9.97 -12.21
C TYR A 129 -14.54 9.87 -11.74
N TRP A 130 -14.01 10.96 -11.18
CA TRP A 130 -12.63 11.06 -10.73
C TRP A 130 -12.51 12.03 -9.55
N ASN A 131 -11.49 11.83 -8.71
CA ASN A 131 -11.25 12.61 -7.50
C ASN A 131 -10.38 13.86 -7.67
N GLY A 132 -9.81 14.10 -8.86
CA GLY A 132 -8.91 15.23 -9.11
C GLY A 132 -7.56 15.16 -8.38
N ASP A 133 -7.41 14.24 -7.43
CA ASP A 133 -6.31 14.07 -6.48
C ASP A 133 -5.90 12.59 -6.48
N LEU A 134 -5.19 12.15 -7.51
CA LEU A 134 -4.33 10.98 -7.38
C LEU A 134 -3.03 11.23 -8.12
N ASN A 135 -1.94 10.91 -7.42
CA ASN A 135 -0.62 10.65 -8.00
C ASN A 135 -0.72 9.35 -8.82
N VAL A 136 -1.62 9.32 -9.81
CA VAL A 136 -1.67 8.22 -10.78
C VAL A 136 -0.26 8.12 -11.34
N PRO A 137 0.43 6.98 -11.16
CA PRO A 137 1.80 6.85 -11.63
C PRO A 137 1.76 7.10 -13.14
N SER A 138 2.31 8.21 -13.63
CA SER A 138 2.35 8.45 -15.08
C SER A 138 3.44 7.63 -15.77
N SER A 139 4.28 6.99 -14.96
CA SER A 139 5.38 6.14 -15.35
C SER A 139 5.75 5.26 -14.15
N PRO A 140 6.28 4.05 -14.37
CA PRO A 140 6.85 3.22 -13.32
C PRO A 140 7.83 4.03 -12.45
N SER A 141 7.57 4.06 -11.14
CA SER A 141 8.37 4.84 -10.20
C SER A 141 9.79 4.28 -10.10
N PRO A 142 10.83 5.13 -10.15
CA PRO A 142 12.21 4.68 -10.02
C PRO A 142 12.49 4.22 -8.58
N LEU A 143 13.07 3.02 -8.44
CA LEU A 143 13.47 2.43 -7.16
C LEU A 143 14.89 2.87 -6.75
N TYR A 144 15.08 4.18 -6.63
CA TYR A 144 16.44 4.73 -6.55
C TYR A 144 17.18 4.33 -5.28
N LYS A 145 16.51 4.02 -4.16
CA LYS A 145 17.18 3.70 -2.90
C LYS A 145 17.53 2.22 -2.75
N SER A 146 16.94 1.31 -3.55
CA SER A 146 17.21 -0.15 -3.49
C SER A 146 18.16 -0.69 -4.58
N TYR A 147 18.81 0.17 -5.39
CA TYR A 147 19.62 -0.18 -6.58
C TYR A 147 18.87 -0.80 -7.75
N TRP A 148 17.58 -1.00 -7.63
CA TRP A 148 16.76 -1.48 -8.71
C TRP A 148 16.39 -0.30 -9.61
N THR A 149 16.46 -0.50 -10.91
CA THR A 149 16.08 0.55 -11.87
C THR A 149 15.16 -0.05 -12.89
N TYR A 150 14.06 0.64 -13.13
CA TYR A 150 13.11 0.25 -14.16
C TYR A 150 13.84 0.18 -15.50
N SER A 151 13.79 -1.00 -16.09
CA SER A 151 14.48 -1.36 -17.34
C SER A 151 13.51 -1.28 -18.53
N GLY A 152 12.21 -1.36 -18.28
CA GLY A 152 11.15 -1.25 -19.28
C GLY A 152 10.02 -2.26 -19.10
N CYS A 153 9.01 -2.13 -19.95
CA CYS A 153 7.93 -3.10 -20.09
C CYS A 153 8.29 -4.16 -21.13
N PHE A 154 8.16 -5.44 -20.80
CA PHE A 154 8.50 -6.56 -21.69
C PHE A 154 7.30 -7.47 -21.92
N VAL A 155 7.19 -8.05 -23.12
CA VAL A 155 6.23 -9.12 -23.39
C VAL A 155 6.59 -10.35 -22.58
N ASP A 156 5.62 -10.93 -21.87
CA ASP A 156 5.81 -12.17 -21.11
C ASP A 156 4.84 -13.25 -21.57
N ASP A 157 5.36 -14.34 -22.13
CA ASP A 157 4.52 -15.46 -22.61
C ASP A 157 4.63 -16.62 -21.64
N THR A 158 3.50 -17.18 -21.21
CA THR A 158 3.47 -18.36 -20.32
C THR A 158 4.24 -19.58 -20.85
N SER A 159 4.44 -19.68 -22.16
CA SER A 159 5.22 -20.72 -22.83
C SER A 159 6.71 -20.39 -23.00
N ASP A 160 7.09 -19.12 -22.82
CA ASP A 160 8.46 -18.59 -22.91
C ASP A 160 8.61 -17.39 -21.98
N ARG A 161 8.64 -17.65 -20.67
CA ARG A 161 8.70 -16.62 -19.62
C ARG A 161 10.01 -15.83 -19.71
N THR A 162 9.89 -14.51 -19.65
CA THR A 162 10.99 -13.53 -19.61
C THR A 162 11.89 -13.76 -18.42
N LEU A 163 11.29 -14.01 -17.25
CA LEU A 163 11.98 -14.38 -16.02
C LEU A 163 11.40 -15.73 -15.54
N SER A 164 12.27 -16.69 -15.22
CA SER A 164 11.85 -18.09 -15.07
C SER A 164 11.43 -18.49 -13.66
N VAL A 165 11.61 -17.62 -12.66
CA VAL A 165 11.40 -17.97 -11.25
C VAL A 165 10.35 -17.06 -10.65
N GLN A 166 9.13 -17.58 -10.49
CA GLN A 166 8.09 -16.90 -9.73
C GLN A 166 8.42 -16.99 -8.24
N VAL A 167 8.26 -15.89 -7.52
CA VAL A 167 8.43 -15.82 -6.07
C VAL A 167 7.20 -15.18 -5.43
N GLU A 168 6.93 -15.54 -4.17
CA GLU A 168 5.85 -14.96 -3.39
C GLU A 168 6.47 -14.08 -2.29
N PRO A 169 6.30 -12.74 -2.36
CA PRO A 169 6.72 -11.86 -1.27
C PRO A 169 5.87 -12.11 -0.02
N PRO A 170 6.34 -11.74 1.18
CA PRO A 170 5.57 -11.88 2.41
C PRO A 170 4.17 -11.28 2.28
N SER A 171 3.18 -11.99 2.83
CA SER A 171 1.77 -11.54 2.84
C SER A 171 1.14 -11.40 1.44
N ASN A 172 1.77 -11.94 0.39
CA ASN A 172 1.39 -11.73 -1.01
C ASN A 172 1.28 -10.24 -1.39
N SER A 173 2.09 -9.43 -0.71
CA SER A 173 2.15 -7.98 -0.89
C SER A 173 3.10 -7.67 -2.06
N VAL A 174 2.57 -7.66 -3.29
CA VAL A 174 3.36 -7.47 -4.51
C VAL A 174 3.45 -5.98 -4.81
N SER A 175 4.68 -5.48 -4.87
CA SER A 175 5.07 -4.17 -5.38
C SER A 175 6.51 -4.26 -5.87
N PRO A 176 7.01 -3.31 -6.68
CA PRO A 176 8.40 -3.34 -7.12
C PRO A 176 9.39 -3.36 -5.94
N PRO A 177 9.20 -2.60 -4.83
CA PRO A 177 10.04 -2.75 -3.64
C PRO A 177 10.04 -4.17 -3.04
N THR A 178 8.87 -4.80 -2.86
CA THR A 178 8.81 -6.14 -2.22
C THR A 178 9.34 -7.24 -3.14
N CYS A 179 9.13 -7.14 -4.46
CA CYS A 179 9.74 -8.04 -5.42
C CYS A 179 11.26 -7.83 -5.52
N ALA A 180 11.73 -6.58 -5.46
CA ALA A 180 13.15 -6.25 -5.41
C ALA A 180 13.84 -6.91 -4.21
N ASP A 181 13.28 -6.75 -3.01
CA ASP A 181 13.77 -7.40 -1.79
C ASP A 181 13.77 -8.93 -1.91
N THR A 182 12.65 -9.51 -2.37
CA THR A 182 12.51 -10.97 -2.49
C THR A 182 13.45 -11.56 -3.53
N CYS A 183 13.60 -10.92 -4.70
CA CYS A 183 14.53 -11.37 -5.73
C CYS A 183 15.99 -11.16 -5.30
N ALA A 184 16.28 -10.09 -4.55
CA ALA A 184 17.59 -9.88 -3.95
C ALA A 184 17.90 -11.01 -2.93
N PHE A 185 16.94 -11.37 -2.08
CA PHE A 185 17.09 -12.48 -1.14
C PHE A 185 17.47 -13.81 -1.82
N TYR A 186 16.91 -14.08 -3.01
CA TYR A 186 17.20 -15.29 -3.78
C TYR A 186 18.38 -15.20 -4.75
N GLU A 187 19.29 -14.24 -4.56
CA GLU A 187 20.50 -14.09 -5.38
C GLU A 187 20.25 -13.71 -6.86
N TYR A 188 19.09 -13.13 -7.19
CA TYR A 188 18.76 -12.62 -8.52
C TYR A 188 19.08 -11.13 -8.68
N ASN A 189 19.46 -10.74 -9.91
CA ASN A 189 19.78 -9.35 -10.26
C ASN A 189 18.75 -8.70 -11.21
N THR A 190 17.74 -9.46 -11.63
CA THR A 190 16.63 -8.98 -12.45
C THR A 190 15.34 -9.42 -11.78
N MET A 191 14.40 -8.50 -11.65
CA MET A 191 13.07 -8.78 -11.12
C MET A 191 12.03 -8.21 -12.07
N GLY A 192 10.83 -8.75 -11.99
CA GLY A 192 9.70 -8.32 -12.77
C GLY A 192 8.41 -8.46 -11.99
N THR A 193 7.50 -7.56 -12.25
CA THR A 193 6.15 -7.56 -11.70
C THR A 193 5.16 -7.74 -12.85
N GLU A 194 4.23 -8.69 -12.73
CA GLU A 194 3.20 -8.98 -13.74
C GLU A 194 1.81 -9.02 -13.08
N PHE A 195 0.78 -8.66 -13.85
CA PHE A 195 -0.63 -8.84 -13.50
C PHE A 195 -1.08 -8.21 -12.17
N GLY A 196 -0.32 -7.23 -11.67
CA GLY A 196 -0.62 -6.56 -10.40
C GLY A 196 -0.26 -7.37 -9.15
N ASP A 197 -0.11 -8.69 -9.25
CA ASP A 197 0.04 -9.59 -8.10
C ASP A 197 1.10 -10.69 -8.25
N GLU A 198 1.93 -10.66 -9.30
CA GLU A 198 3.00 -11.63 -9.49
C GLU A 198 4.40 -10.99 -9.41
N CYS A 199 5.31 -11.62 -8.65
CA CYS A 199 6.75 -11.32 -8.68
C CYS A 199 7.50 -12.42 -9.43
N TRP A 200 8.40 -12.02 -10.32
CA TRP A 200 9.27 -12.89 -11.09
C TRP A 200 10.73 -12.47 -10.93
N CYS A 201 11.63 -13.44 -10.80
CA CYS A 201 13.06 -13.23 -10.64
C CYS A 201 13.86 -13.94 -11.74
N GLY A 202 15.01 -13.37 -12.07
CA GLY A 202 15.97 -13.95 -13.01
C GLY A 202 17.27 -13.15 -13.04
N ASN A 203 18.09 -13.41 -14.06
CA ASN A 203 19.39 -12.74 -14.20
C ASN A 203 19.57 -11.97 -15.51
N ASN A 204 18.54 -11.99 -16.37
CA ASN A 204 18.42 -11.24 -17.62
C ASN A 204 17.03 -11.53 -18.21
N THR A 205 16.61 -10.69 -19.16
CA THR A 205 15.34 -10.83 -19.90
C THR A 205 15.46 -11.69 -21.16
N GLY A 206 16.62 -12.33 -21.40
CA GLY A 206 16.86 -13.15 -22.59
C GLY A 206 16.63 -12.39 -23.91
N SER A 207 15.73 -12.90 -24.73
CA SER A 207 15.32 -12.30 -26.02
C SER A 207 13.93 -11.66 -25.97
N ALA A 208 13.37 -11.42 -24.78
CA ALA A 208 12.06 -10.83 -24.62
C ALA A 208 12.00 -9.45 -25.29
N ALA A 209 10.88 -9.17 -25.97
CA ALA A 209 10.67 -7.91 -26.66
C ALA A 209 10.22 -6.84 -25.67
N GLN A 210 10.90 -5.70 -25.67
CA GLN A 210 10.45 -4.51 -24.96
C GLN A 210 9.30 -3.84 -25.74
N VAL A 211 8.28 -3.38 -25.02
CA VAL A 211 7.08 -2.69 -25.54
C VAL A 211 6.90 -1.33 -24.87
N ALA A 212 5.83 -0.61 -25.19
CA ALA A 212 5.58 0.69 -24.58
C ALA A 212 5.29 0.54 -23.08
N ASP A 213 5.81 1.45 -22.26
CA ASP A 213 5.59 1.42 -20.80
C ASP A 213 4.10 1.50 -20.43
N SER A 214 3.26 2.11 -21.28
CA SER A 214 1.80 2.15 -21.13
C SER A 214 1.13 0.78 -21.21
N GLU A 215 1.82 -0.25 -21.71
CA GLU A 215 1.32 -1.63 -21.70
C GLU A 215 1.60 -2.34 -20.36
N CYS A 216 2.36 -1.73 -19.46
CA CYS A 216 2.59 -2.21 -18.10
C CYS A 216 1.96 -1.23 -17.09
N ALA A 217 0.69 -0.90 -17.27
CA ALA A 217 -0.01 0.15 -16.51
C ALA A 217 -0.95 -0.40 -15.43
N MET A 218 -0.92 -1.71 -15.15
CA MET A 218 -1.67 -2.29 -14.04
C MET A 218 -1.00 -1.91 -12.71
N THR A 219 -1.77 -1.38 -11.77
CA THR A 219 -1.27 -1.07 -10.43
C THR A 219 -0.99 -2.34 -9.63
N CYS A 220 -0.04 -2.25 -8.70
CA CYS A 220 0.25 -3.36 -7.80
C CYS A 220 -0.84 -3.58 -6.74
N ASN A 221 -0.99 -4.82 -6.28
CA ASN A 221 -1.98 -5.17 -5.27
C ASN A 221 -1.65 -4.59 -3.88
N ALA A 222 -0.37 -4.37 -3.59
CA ALA A 222 0.09 -3.89 -2.29
C ALA A 222 0.31 -2.40 -2.24
N ASP A 223 0.71 -1.81 -3.37
CA ASP A 223 1.04 -0.40 -3.46
C ASP A 223 0.63 0.13 -4.83
N ARG A 224 -0.53 0.79 -4.84
CA ARG A 224 -1.17 1.26 -6.06
C ARG A 224 -0.48 2.48 -6.67
N ASP A 225 0.52 3.04 -5.99
CA ASP A 225 1.39 4.08 -6.53
C ASP A 225 2.54 3.51 -7.37
N PHE A 226 2.60 2.18 -7.53
CA PHE A 226 3.48 1.51 -8.47
C PHE A 226 2.69 0.75 -9.53
N PHE A 227 3.32 0.61 -10.70
CA PHE A 227 2.86 -0.29 -11.75
C PHE A 227 3.55 -1.65 -11.66
N CYS A 228 2.74 -2.70 -11.72
CA CYS A 228 3.11 -4.09 -11.64
C CYS A 228 2.75 -4.87 -12.91
N GLY A 229 3.10 -4.32 -14.07
CA GLY A 229 2.94 -4.98 -15.36
C GLY A 229 1.52 -4.88 -15.90
N ASP A 230 1.08 -5.92 -16.60
CA ASP A 230 -0.30 -6.20 -17.06
C ASP A 230 -0.35 -7.67 -17.52
N ALA A 231 -1.45 -8.14 -18.10
CA ALA A 231 -1.55 -9.48 -18.66
C ALA A 231 -0.53 -9.71 -19.79
N ASN A 232 0.39 -10.66 -19.62
CA ASN A 232 1.49 -10.95 -20.55
C ASN A 232 2.44 -9.76 -20.72
N ARG A 233 2.57 -8.93 -19.69
CA ARG A 233 3.37 -7.69 -19.67
C ARG A 233 4.10 -7.57 -18.36
N LEU A 234 5.42 -7.74 -18.42
CA LEU A 234 6.29 -7.73 -17.27
C LEU A 234 6.97 -6.37 -17.14
N SER A 235 6.69 -5.65 -16.04
CA SER A 235 7.47 -4.48 -15.65
C SER A 235 8.81 -4.96 -15.09
N VAL A 236 9.90 -4.79 -15.83
CA VAL A 236 11.22 -5.31 -15.46
C VAL A 236 12.08 -4.26 -14.80
N TYR A 237 12.77 -4.66 -13.74
CA TYR A 237 13.77 -3.86 -13.06
C TYR A 237 15.09 -4.64 -12.99
N VAL A 238 16.20 -3.93 -13.14
CA VAL A 238 17.55 -4.48 -13.05
C VAL A 238 18.28 -3.89 -11.87
N ASN A 239 19.01 -4.72 -11.13
CA ASN A 239 19.88 -4.27 -10.07
C ASN A 239 21.19 -3.73 -10.68
N ASN A 240 21.46 -2.44 -10.47
CA ASN A 240 22.61 -1.75 -11.05
C ASN A 240 23.92 -1.93 -10.26
N VAL A 241 23.90 -2.68 -9.15
CA VAL A 241 25.06 -3.02 -8.32
C VAL A 241 25.00 -4.53 -8.02
N PRO A 242 26.13 -5.24 -7.74
CA PRO A 242 26.01 -6.57 -7.13
C PRO A 242 25.13 -6.44 -5.89
N GLN A 243 24.12 -7.30 -5.79
CA GLN A 243 23.06 -7.31 -4.79
C GLN A 243 23.42 -6.68 -3.46
N GLU A 244 22.43 -6.06 -2.80
CA GLU A 244 22.48 -5.83 -1.36
C GLU A 244 22.81 -7.15 -0.66
N THR A 245 24.10 -7.40 -0.46
CA THR A 245 24.60 -8.62 0.13
C THR A 245 24.72 -8.29 1.59
N TYR A 246 23.58 -8.39 2.28
CA TYR A 246 23.58 -8.36 3.73
C TYR A 246 24.46 -9.50 4.21
N SER A 247 25.58 -9.14 4.82
CA SER A 247 26.46 -10.15 5.39
C SER A 247 25.69 -10.89 6.49
N SER A 248 25.75 -12.22 6.50
CA SER A 248 25.30 -13.01 7.65
C SER A 248 26.21 -12.82 8.87
N ASP A 249 27.34 -12.13 8.71
CA ASP A 249 28.31 -11.93 9.77
C ASP A 249 28.07 -10.56 10.42
N CYS A 250 27.70 -10.59 11.70
CA CYS A 250 27.63 -9.39 12.50
C CYS A 250 28.99 -8.68 12.52
N LEU A 251 28.98 -7.38 12.25
CA LEU A 251 30.18 -6.56 12.33
C LEU A 251 30.73 -6.53 13.75
N ASP A 252 32.00 -6.86 13.86
CA ASP A 252 32.79 -6.46 15.02
C ASP A 252 33.03 -4.95 14.95
N LEU A 253 32.19 -4.19 15.67
CA LEU A 253 32.28 -2.74 15.70
C LEU A 253 33.59 -2.20 16.29
N ASN A 254 34.50 -3.05 16.82
CA ASN A 254 35.82 -2.71 17.38
C ASN A 254 35.84 -1.31 18.01
N VAL A 255 34.84 -1.06 18.86
CA VAL A 255 34.58 0.26 19.39
C VAL A 255 35.71 0.59 20.36
N PRO A 256 36.48 1.68 20.14
CA PRO A 256 37.56 2.03 21.05
C PRO A 256 37.01 2.18 22.47
N SER A 257 37.73 1.67 23.47
CA SER A 257 37.28 1.61 24.88
C SER A 257 36.96 2.97 25.54
N TRP A 258 37.26 4.08 24.86
CA TRP A 258 36.96 5.45 25.28
C TRP A 258 35.71 6.03 24.60
N LEU A 259 35.12 5.34 23.62
CA LEU A 259 33.85 5.69 23.02
C LEU A 259 32.73 5.00 23.79
N ASN A 260 31.72 5.76 24.20
CA ASN A 260 30.58 5.19 24.89
C ASN A 260 29.72 4.42 23.89
N ILE A 261 29.50 3.14 24.15
CA ILE A 261 28.66 2.25 23.32
C ILE A 261 27.21 2.71 23.22
N SER A 262 26.81 3.75 23.96
CA SER A 262 25.48 4.38 23.92
C SER A 262 25.37 5.65 23.07
N ASP A 263 26.45 6.13 22.45
CA ASP A 263 26.45 7.39 21.68
C ASP A 263 26.06 7.15 20.21
N PHE A 264 24.88 6.56 20.00
CA PHE A 264 24.32 6.39 18.67
C PHE A 264 22.80 6.61 18.65
N THR A 265 22.28 6.86 17.46
CA THR A 265 20.85 6.91 17.16
C THR A 265 20.56 5.91 16.05
N LEU A 266 19.50 5.13 16.22
CA LEU A 266 18.98 4.32 15.13
C LEU A 266 18.10 5.21 14.24
N TYR A 267 18.32 5.17 12.94
CA TYR A 267 17.48 5.89 11.98
C TYR A 267 16.84 4.89 11.03
N ALA A 268 15.50 4.78 11.06
CA ALA A 268 14.80 4.09 9.99
C ALA A 268 14.74 5.02 8.78
N THR A 269 15.15 4.57 7.60
CA THR A 269 14.88 5.26 6.33
C THR A 269 14.11 4.36 5.39
N PRO A 270 13.11 4.87 4.66
CA PRO A 270 12.42 4.06 3.68
C PRO A 270 13.37 3.57 2.63
N LYS A 271 13.26 2.28 2.31
CA LYS A 271 13.98 1.66 1.20
C LYS A 271 13.59 2.26 -0.15
N GLU A 272 12.42 2.88 -0.23
CA GLU A 272 11.97 3.71 -1.34
C GLU A 272 11.15 4.89 -0.82
N PRO A 273 11.14 6.05 -1.48
CA PRO A 273 10.32 7.18 -1.02
C PRO A 273 8.83 6.79 -0.98
N PRO A 274 8.09 7.22 0.05
CA PRO A 274 6.65 7.13 0.01
C PRO A 274 6.11 8.04 -1.09
N THR A 275 5.11 7.52 -1.78
CA THR A 275 4.40 8.07 -2.94
C THR A 275 3.33 9.09 -2.57
N SER A 276 3.03 9.22 -1.27
CA SER A 276 2.23 10.31 -0.73
C SER A 276 3.09 11.46 -0.20
N SER A 277 2.59 12.69 -0.34
CA SER A 277 3.25 13.96 0.04
C SER A 277 3.59 14.10 1.54
N GLY A 278 3.34 13.07 2.35
CA GLY A 278 3.71 12.99 3.76
C GLY A 278 5.16 12.56 4.01
N GLY A 279 5.89 12.11 2.97
CA GLY A 279 7.36 12.10 2.91
C GLY A 279 8.07 11.73 4.21
N TYR A 280 8.04 10.46 4.61
CA TYR A 280 8.91 9.99 5.69
C TYR A 280 10.37 10.01 5.19
N GLU A 281 11.07 11.12 5.37
CA GLU A 281 12.53 11.21 5.17
C GLU A 281 13.26 10.68 6.42
N GLY A 282 12.95 9.43 6.74
CA GLY A 282 13.50 8.74 7.89
C GLY A 282 13.00 9.24 9.25
N SER A 283 13.22 8.45 10.30
CA SER A 283 13.02 8.91 11.68
C SER A 283 14.03 8.28 12.63
N ALA A 284 14.41 9.08 13.62
CA ALA A 284 15.11 8.58 14.79
C ALA A 284 14.19 7.60 15.54
N LEU A 285 14.71 6.41 15.78
CA LEU A 285 14.04 5.38 16.55
C LEU A 285 14.52 5.43 18.00
N HIS A 286 13.61 5.09 18.89
CA HIS A 286 13.87 5.06 20.31
C HIS A 286 13.23 3.83 20.95
N ILE A 287 13.73 3.43 22.12
CA ILE A 287 13.03 2.48 22.97
C ILE A 287 11.94 3.22 23.75
N ILE A 288 10.72 2.71 23.66
CA ILE A 288 9.56 3.19 24.42
C ILE A 288 8.97 2.08 25.28
N ASP A 289 8.59 2.41 26.52
CA ASP A 289 7.88 1.48 27.40
C ASP A 289 6.40 1.41 26.98
N ILE A 290 5.88 0.20 26.81
CA ILE A 290 4.50 -0.04 26.34
C ILE A 290 3.62 -0.69 27.40
N LEU A 291 4.20 -1.39 28.37
CA LEU A 291 3.47 -2.05 29.44
C LEU A 291 4.36 -2.20 30.68
N VAL A 292 3.80 -1.89 31.85
CA VAL A 292 4.40 -2.22 33.15
C VAL A 292 3.45 -3.18 33.88
N ASP A 293 3.92 -4.38 34.18
CA ASP A 293 3.20 -5.40 34.94
C ASP A 293 4.04 -5.82 36.16
N GLY A 294 3.70 -5.27 37.32
CA GLY A 294 4.49 -5.42 38.54
C GLY A 294 5.91 -4.85 38.37
N ASP A 295 6.91 -5.71 38.58
CA ASP A 295 8.34 -5.38 38.39
C ASP A 295 8.82 -5.64 36.94
N THR A 296 7.92 -6.00 36.03
CA THR A 296 8.23 -6.24 34.62
C THR A 296 7.85 -5.04 33.77
N THR A 297 8.78 -4.53 32.96
CA THR A 297 8.48 -3.56 31.90
C THR A 297 8.73 -4.20 30.54
N PHE A 298 7.78 -4.03 29.63
CA PHE A 298 7.91 -4.34 28.21
C PHE A 298 8.10 -3.05 27.43
N SER A 299 9.07 -3.06 26.52
CA SER A 299 9.41 -1.91 25.69
C SER A 299 9.62 -2.36 24.25
N LEU A 300 9.53 -1.44 23.29
CA LEU A 300 9.81 -1.72 21.88
C LEU A 300 10.57 -0.60 21.19
N ILE A 301 11.09 -0.87 19.98
CA ILE A 301 11.68 0.16 19.10
C ILE A 301 10.55 0.86 18.31
N SER A 302 10.45 2.18 18.44
CA SER A 302 9.42 3.00 17.79
C SER A 302 9.96 4.38 17.39
N ALA A 303 9.36 4.97 16.36
CA ALA A 303 9.39 6.40 16.11
C ALA A 303 8.11 7.03 16.66
N CYS A 304 8.23 8.11 17.43
CA CYS A 304 7.07 8.84 17.90
C CYS A 304 7.38 10.32 18.14
N GLN A 305 6.71 11.20 17.41
CA GLN A 305 6.90 12.66 17.54
C GLN A 305 6.20 13.24 18.78
N ASP A 306 5.07 12.66 19.19
CA ASP A 306 4.22 13.19 20.27
C ASP A 306 4.13 12.29 21.51
N CYS A 307 4.91 11.22 21.57
CA CYS A 307 4.95 10.37 22.75
C CYS A 307 5.72 11.13 23.84
N ASN A 308 5.01 11.61 24.86
CA ASN A 308 5.61 12.18 26.06
C ASN A 308 6.21 11.07 26.94
N VAL A 309 7.17 10.33 26.38
CA VAL A 309 7.80 9.15 27.00
C VAL A 309 9.27 9.45 27.29
N THR A 310 9.76 8.92 28.41
CA THR A 310 11.18 8.93 28.73
C THR A 310 11.89 7.97 27.77
N TRP A 311 12.75 8.51 26.92
CA TRP A 311 13.53 7.72 25.98
C TRP A 311 14.58 6.90 26.73
N THR A 312 14.57 5.61 26.42
CA THR A 312 15.53 4.65 26.96
C THR A 312 16.78 4.59 26.06
N GLY A 313 17.95 4.46 26.67
CA GLY A 313 19.23 4.40 25.95
C GLY A 313 19.41 3.06 25.22
N LEU A 314 20.06 3.09 24.07
CA LEU A 314 20.49 1.90 23.35
C LEU A 314 22.01 1.76 23.50
N SER A 315 22.51 0.53 23.59
CA SER A 315 23.94 0.26 23.62
C SER A 315 24.28 -0.96 22.74
N PHE A 316 25.53 -1.10 22.30
CA PHE A 316 26.02 -2.33 21.65
C PHE A 316 26.96 -3.11 22.57
N SER A 317 27.00 -4.45 22.44
CA SER A 317 27.91 -5.29 23.23
C SER A 317 29.39 -4.92 22.98
N GLY A 318 30.13 -4.66 24.05
CA GLY A 318 31.57 -4.36 24.00
C GLY A 318 32.46 -5.58 23.73
N THR A 319 31.90 -6.77 23.51
CA THR A 319 32.63 -8.03 23.27
C THR A 319 32.94 -8.28 21.78
N GLY A 320 32.82 -7.25 20.94
CA GLY A 320 33.27 -7.29 19.54
C GLY A 320 32.32 -7.99 18.57
N ALA A 321 31.02 -8.04 18.85
CA ALA A 321 30.06 -8.75 18.00
C ALA A 321 28.86 -7.91 17.53
N GLY A 322 28.88 -6.58 17.78
CA GLY A 322 27.89 -5.65 17.21
C GLY A 322 26.43 -5.89 17.62
N TYR A 323 26.19 -6.68 18.67
CA TYR A 323 24.84 -7.02 19.14
C TYR A 323 24.17 -5.86 19.87
N LEU A 324 22.93 -5.55 19.51
CA LEU A 324 22.13 -4.51 20.17
C LEU A 324 21.75 -4.98 21.58
N ILE A 325 22.15 -4.21 22.59
CA ILE A 325 21.80 -4.41 23.99
C ILE A 325 20.89 -3.25 24.43
N PRO A 326 19.60 -3.50 24.66
CA PRO A 326 18.70 -2.50 25.27
C PRO A 326 19.16 -2.19 26.71
N SER A 327 19.25 -0.91 27.06
CA SER A 327 19.58 -0.48 28.43
C SER A 327 18.57 0.54 28.91
N VAL A 328 17.78 0.23 29.95
CA VAL A 328 16.89 1.24 30.57
C VAL A 328 17.69 2.48 30.94
N SER A 329 17.12 3.65 30.65
CA SER A 329 17.71 4.99 30.81
C SER A 329 18.58 5.21 32.07
N ASN A 330 19.36 6.29 32.04
CA ASN A 330 20.38 6.83 32.97
C ASN A 330 20.08 6.86 34.49
N LEU A 331 19.03 6.18 34.98
CA LEU A 331 18.77 5.89 36.38
C LEU A 331 19.75 4.83 36.89
N GLU A 332 20.67 5.28 37.73
CA GLU A 332 21.61 4.46 38.47
C GLU A 332 20.85 3.30 39.17
N GLY A 333 21.03 2.06 38.69
CA GLY A 333 20.42 0.85 39.26
C GLY A 333 19.19 0.28 38.53
N ALA A 334 18.82 0.78 37.35
CA ALA A 334 17.78 0.15 36.54
C ALA A 334 18.17 -1.29 36.13
N PRO A 335 17.23 -2.27 36.20
CA PRO A 335 17.53 -3.66 35.82
C PRO A 335 17.79 -3.77 34.31
N PRO A 336 18.77 -4.58 33.86
CA PRO A 336 19.06 -4.74 32.43
C PRO A 336 17.82 -5.27 31.69
N MET A 337 17.72 -4.98 30.39
CA MET A 337 16.67 -5.54 29.54
C MET A 337 17.18 -6.74 28.75
N LEU A 338 16.27 -7.64 28.42
CA LEU A 338 16.48 -8.80 27.57
C LEU A 338 15.77 -8.57 26.24
N SER A 339 16.47 -8.80 25.12
CA SER A 339 15.87 -8.95 23.80
C SER A 339 15.04 -10.22 23.71
N LEU A 340 13.82 -10.09 23.20
CA LEU A 340 12.96 -11.24 22.91
C LEU A 340 13.22 -11.76 21.50
N ASN A 341 12.82 -13.00 21.25
CA ASN A 341 12.89 -13.60 19.92
C ASN A 341 12.13 -12.75 18.91
N LEU A 342 12.69 -12.61 17.72
CA LEU A 342 11.97 -12.04 16.59
C LEU A 342 10.90 -13.02 16.12
N VAL A 343 9.71 -12.49 15.93
CA VAL A 343 8.57 -13.21 15.38
C VAL A 343 8.01 -12.32 14.29
N ALA A 344 7.81 -12.91 13.10
CA ALA A 344 7.20 -12.21 11.99
C ALA A 344 5.88 -11.54 12.41
N GLY A 345 5.72 -10.29 12.03
CA GLY A 345 4.60 -9.43 12.34
C GLY A 345 4.64 -8.77 13.72
N ILE A 346 5.62 -9.08 14.58
CA ILE A 346 5.72 -8.50 15.92
C ILE A 346 6.75 -7.37 15.94
N SER A 347 6.45 -6.31 16.69
CA SER A 347 7.40 -5.22 16.95
C SER A 347 8.65 -5.74 17.67
N VAL A 348 9.78 -5.05 17.51
CA VAL A 348 11.01 -5.43 18.24
C VAL A 348 10.81 -5.23 19.75
N LEU A 349 10.66 -6.32 20.51
CA LEU A 349 10.29 -6.30 21.93
C LEU A 349 11.48 -6.57 22.87
N PHE A 350 11.46 -5.86 23.99
CA PHE A 350 12.39 -6.00 25.10
C PHE A 350 11.64 -6.17 26.43
N GLN A 351 12.22 -6.92 27.37
CA GLN A 351 11.64 -7.14 28.70
C GLN A 351 12.70 -6.92 29.80
N THR A 352 12.33 -6.33 30.94
CA THR A 352 13.23 -6.22 32.10
C THR A 352 13.65 -7.58 32.68
N ARG A 353 14.94 -7.76 32.94
CA ARG A 353 15.56 -9.02 33.42
C ARG A 353 15.29 -9.32 34.89
N SER A 354 14.80 -8.36 35.68
CA SER A 354 14.50 -8.52 37.12
C SER A 354 13.57 -9.70 37.43
N THR A 355 12.75 -10.11 36.46
CA THR A 355 11.79 -11.21 36.58
C THR A 355 12.19 -12.47 35.81
N ILE A 356 13.40 -12.49 35.21
CA ILE A 356 13.93 -13.57 34.38
C ILE A 356 15.20 -14.17 35.03
N PRO A 357 15.43 -15.50 34.96
CA PRO A 357 16.65 -16.11 35.47
C PRO A 357 17.93 -15.45 34.90
N ASN A 358 18.93 -15.20 35.75
CA ASN A 358 20.18 -14.54 35.37
C ASN A 358 20.97 -15.29 34.29
N ASP A 359 20.76 -16.61 34.18
CA ASP A 359 21.38 -17.53 33.24
C ASP A 359 20.70 -17.58 31.86
N LEU A 360 19.60 -16.85 31.65
CA LEU A 360 19.01 -16.75 30.32
C LEU A 360 19.94 -15.93 29.41
N PRO A 361 20.42 -16.48 28.28
CA PRO A 361 21.26 -15.73 27.36
C PRO A 361 20.45 -14.61 26.70
N ASP A 362 21.10 -13.47 26.45
CA ASP A 362 20.51 -12.42 25.62
C ASP A 362 20.23 -12.97 24.22
N TYR A 363 19.10 -12.62 23.60
CA TYR A 363 18.82 -13.03 22.22
C TYR A 363 19.75 -12.25 21.29
N PRO A 364 20.79 -12.89 20.72
CA PRO A 364 21.89 -12.18 20.06
C PRO A 364 21.57 -11.88 18.59
N ASN A 365 20.32 -11.92 18.16
CA ASN A 365 20.01 -11.85 16.74
C ASN A 365 19.66 -10.43 16.26
N PHE A 366 19.85 -9.42 17.11
CA PHE A 366 19.90 -8.03 16.67
C PHE A 366 21.35 -7.60 16.54
N CYS A 367 21.86 -7.46 15.32
CA CYS A 367 23.26 -7.08 15.14
C CYS A 367 23.47 -6.15 13.96
N THR A 368 24.55 -5.38 14.02
CA THR A 368 24.92 -4.51 12.91
C THR A 368 25.68 -5.26 11.83
N VAL A 369 25.39 -4.99 10.57
CA VAL A 369 26.19 -5.44 9.42
C VAL A 369 26.73 -4.25 8.64
N ALA A 370 27.68 -4.50 7.74
CA ALA A 370 28.24 -3.46 6.89
C ALA A 370 27.14 -2.72 6.13
N ASN A 371 27.37 -1.43 5.91
CA ASN A 371 26.55 -0.64 5.01
C ASN A 371 26.43 -1.38 3.66
N PRO A 372 25.23 -1.81 3.23
CA PRO A 372 25.07 -2.51 1.96
C PRO A 372 25.19 -1.56 0.76
N TYR A 373 25.20 -0.23 0.98
CA TYR A 373 25.33 0.78 -0.07
C TYR A 373 26.80 1.21 -0.29
N PRO A 374 27.29 1.38 -1.54
CA PRO A 374 28.61 1.95 -1.78
C PRO A 374 28.76 3.33 -1.14
N GLU A 375 29.94 3.58 -0.58
CA GLU A 375 30.28 4.86 0.04
C GLU A 375 30.07 6.03 -0.94
N GLY A 376 29.43 7.11 -0.47
CA GLY A 376 29.22 8.33 -1.25
C GLY A 376 28.13 8.23 -2.33
N SER A 377 27.32 7.17 -2.32
CA SER A 377 26.18 6.99 -3.23
C SER A 377 25.00 7.93 -2.95
N GLY A 378 24.90 8.47 -1.74
CA GLY A 378 23.79 9.32 -1.30
C GLY A 378 22.52 8.56 -0.91
N TYR A 379 22.54 7.22 -0.94
CA TYR A 379 21.43 6.35 -0.51
C TYR A 379 21.38 6.15 0.99
N SER A 380 22.55 6.11 1.64
CA SER A 380 22.62 6.12 3.11
C SER A 380 22.63 7.56 3.62
N PRO A 381 21.77 7.91 4.60
CA PRO A 381 21.84 9.22 5.26
C PRO A 381 23.06 9.37 6.17
N THR A 382 23.75 8.28 6.51
CA THR A 382 24.71 8.26 7.64
C THR A 382 26.05 7.59 7.31
N ASP A 383 26.20 6.99 6.12
CA ASP A 383 27.32 6.11 5.72
C ASP A 383 27.64 4.99 6.75
N GLY A 384 26.76 4.76 7.73
CA GLY A 384 26.96 3.88 8.87
C GLY A 384 26.48 2.45 8.64
N PRO A 385 26.74 1.52 9.57
CA PRO A 385 26.24 0.15 9.47
C PRO A 385 24.71 0.10 9.65
N VAL A 386 24.09 -1.00 9.19
CA VAL A 386 22.64 -1.23 9.33
C VAL A 386 22.35 -2.31 10.37
N LEU A 387 21.23 -2.20 11.07
CA LEU A 387 20.72 -3.19 12.02
C LEU A 387 20.03 -4.33 11.27
N THR A 388 20.39 -5.57 11.61
CA THR A 388 19.74 -6.80 11.14
C THR A 388 18.98 -7.48 12.28
N GLY A 389 17.99 -8.27 11.92
CA GLY A 389 17.24 -9.16 12.79
C GLY A 389 17.28 -10.57 12.23
N ASP A 390 17.80 -11.54 12.98
CA ASP A 390 18.03 -12.91 12.48
C ASP A 390 18.86 -12.94 11.18
N TYR A 391 19.84 -12.02 11.06
CA TYR A 391 20.68 -11.83 9.87
C TYR A 391 19.95 -11.24 8.65
N HIS A 392 18.74 -10.72 8.83
CA HIS A 392 17.95 -10.04 7.81
C HIS A 392 17.84 -8.54 8.14
N ALA A 393 18.49 -7.68 7.36
CA ALA A 393 18.27 -6.22 7.43
C ALA A 393 17.12 -5.77 6.53
N ASP A 394 16.75 -6.62 5.57
CA ASP A 394 15.67 -6.41 4.62
C ASP A 394 14.28 -6.65 5.21
N ALA A 395 14.19 -7.25 6.39
CA ALA A 395 12.96 -7.66 7.05
C ALA A 395 12.22 -6.54 7.80
N TRP A 396 12.76 -5.32 7.86
CA TRP A 396 12.21 -4.25 8.69
C TRP A 396 11.17 -3.39 7.97
N ALA A 397 10.10 -3.04 8.69
CA ALA A 397 9.18 -2.00 8.29
C ALA A 397 8.78 -1.12 9.48
N ILE A 398 8.42 0.13 9.19
CA ILE A 398 7.78 1.03 10.12
C ILE A 398 6.27 0.99 9.86
N CYS A 399 5.51 0.57 10.87
CA CYS A 399 4.07 0.39 10.77
C CYS A 399 3.33 1.36 11.71
N PRO A 400 2.32 2.10 11.21
CA PRO A 400 1.41 2.87 12.05
C PRO A 400 0.68 1.96 13.05
N ASN A 401 0.85 2.24 14.34
CA ASN A 401 0.18 1.47 15.38
C ASN A 401 -1.21 2.02 15.65
N ILE A 402 -2.22 1.32 15.13
CA ILE A 402 -3.63 1.72 15.24
C ILE A 402 -4.27 1.39 16.60
N SER A 403 -3.60 0.58 17.44
CA SER A 403 -4.08 0.20 18.77
C SER A 403 -3.43 0.99 19.92
N ALA A 404 -2.38 1.76 19.62
CA ALA A 404 -1.64 2.56 20.59
C ALA A 404 -2.26 3.96 20.79
N VAL A 405 -2.12 4.49 22.02
CA VAL A 405 -2.47 5.87 22.34
C VAL A 405 -1.19 6.60 22.81
N PRO A 406 -0.81 7.73 22.20
CA PRO A 406 -1.49 8.42 21.09
C PRO A 406 -1.36 7.68 19.74
N VAL A 407 -2.33 7.92 18.84
CA VAL A 407 -2.51 7.27 17.52
C VAL A 407 -1.41 7.53 16.48
N ASN A 408 -0.35 8.29 16.83
CA ASN A 408 0.74 8.66 15.92
C ASN A 408 2.03 7.85 16.18
N ARG A 409 1.91 6.67 16.79
CA ARG A 409 3.05 5.82 17.12
C ARG A 409 3.41 4.94 15.92
N LEU A 410 4.69 4.94 15.54
CA LEU A 410 5.20 4.21 14.40
C LEU A 410 6.16 3.13 14.88
N ASP A 411 5.70 1.88 14.97
CA ASP A 411 6.49 0.80 15.55
C ASP A 411 7.37 0.12 14.49
N LEU A 412 8.61 -0.21 14.87
CA LEU A 412 9.48 -1.04 14.04
C LEU A 412 9.03 -2.50 14.16
N VAL A 413 8.60 -3.07 13.04
CA VAL A 413 8.05 -4.43 12.93
C VAL A 413 8.95 -5.28 12.04
N SER A 414 9.24 -6.51 12.47
CA SER A 414 9.90 -7.51 11.62
C SER A 414 8.87 -8.24 10.77
N GLN A 415 9.08 -8.32 9.47
CA GLN A 415 8.24 -9.04 8.49
C GLN A 415 6.72 -8.85 8.75
N PRO A 416 6.18 -7.63 8.58
CA PRO A 416 4.76 -7.34 8.82
C PRO A 416 3.83 -8.37 8.17
N GLN A 417 2.76 -8.72 8.87
CA GLN A 417 1.80 -9.74 8.45
C GLN A 417 0.43 -9.10 8.16
N PRO A 418 -0.38 -9.67 7.25
CA PRO A 418 -1.73 -9.19 7.01
C PRO A 418 -2.61 -9.52 8.22
N ASP A 419 -3.75 -8.84 8.33
CA ASP A 419 -4.75 -9.05 9.40
C ASP A 419 -4.20 -8.92 10.84
N HIS A 420 -3.13 -8.16 11.04
CA HIS A 420 -2.53 -7.97 12.35
C HIS A 420 -3.38 -7.00 13.21
N PRO A 421 -3.61 -7.28 14.51
CA PRO A 421 -4.50 -6.47 15.35
C PRO A 421 -3.98 -5.05 15.65
N ASN A 422 -2.70 -4.77 15.39
CA ASN A 422 -2.06 -3.52 15.80
C ASN A 422 -1.63 -2.60 14.64
N TYR A 423 -1.72 -3.05 13.38
CA TYR A 423 -1.37 -2.24 12.21
C TYR A 423 -2.06 -2.78 10.95
N ASN A 424 -2.21 -1.92 9.95
CA ASN A 424 -2.52 -2.33 8.59
C ASN A 424 -1.21 -2.57 7.83
N VAL A 425 -1.04 -3.74 7.21
CA VAL A 425 0.20 -4.08 6.48
C VAL A 425 0.42 -3.19 5.26
N GLU A 426 -0.64 -2.73 4.63
CA GLU A 426 -0.61 -1.82 3.47
C GLU A 426 -0.11 -0.41 3.86
N GLU A 427 -0.19 -0.06 5.15
CA GLU A 427 0.32 1.21 5.68
C GLU A 427 1.75 1.09 6.22
N CYS A 428 2.33 -0.12 6.22
CA CYS A 428 3.69 -0.35 6.67
C CYS A 428 4.70 0.04 5.56
N VAL A 429 5.72 0.81 5.93
CA VAL A 429 6.76 1.24 5.01
C VAL A 429 8.03 0.42 5.24
N PRO A 430 8.55 -0.33 4.25
CA PRO A 430 9.84 -1.01 4.35
C PRO A 430 10.98 -0.03 4.59
N VAL A 431 11.87 -0.33 5.54
CA VAL A 431 12.96 0.58 5.93
C VAL A 431 14.30 -0.14 6.10
N ASP A 432 15.38 0.58 5.86
CA ASP A 432 16.69 0.26 6.42
C ASP A 432 16.83 0.93 7.78
N VAL A 433 17.41 0.23 8.75
CA VAL A 433 17.65 0.78 10.09
C VAL A 433 19.14 1.07 10.27
N TRP A 434 19.52 2.33 10.06
CA TRP A 434 20.88 2.83 10.16
C TRP A 434 21.33 3.03 11.60
N VAL A 435 22.60 2.77 11.87
CA VAL A 435 23.26 3.16 13.12
C VAL A 435 24.11 4.40 12.88
N HIS A 436 23.65 5.53 13.40
CA HIS A 436 24.37 6.80 13.33
C HIS A 436 25.06 7.14 14.64
N ARG A 437 26.37 7.40 14.61
CA ARG A 437 27.10 7.87 15.80
C ARG A 437 26.74 9.32 16.10
N THR A 438 26.27 9.59 17.31
CA THR A 438 26.08 10.96 17.81
C THR A 438 27.41 11.43 18.39
N ALA A 439 28.06 12.39 17.74
CA ALA A 439 29.40 12.88 18.09
C ALA A 439 29.47 13.61 19.44
#